data_AF-A0A6M4NTD6-F1
#
_entry.id   AF-A0A6M4NTD6-F1
#
_cell.length_a   1.000
_cell.length_b   1.000
_cell.length_c   1.000
_cell.angle_alpha   90.00
_cell.angle_beta   90.00
_cell.angle_gamma   90.00
#
_symmetry.space_group_name_H-M   'P 1'
#
loop_
_entity.id
_entity.type
_entity.pdbx_description
1 polymer ?
#
loop_
_entity_poly.entity_id
_entity_poly.type
_entity_poly.pdbx_seq_one_letter_code
_entity_poly.pdbx_strand_id
1 'polypeptide(L)'
;MKTSYYGTLPAVDSANEKQPLMIGSHIDTVVNAGAFDGCYGVLSGLAVVRAFRKAGIKPSRPITVGAFTNEEGIRYQPDMMGSLVYAGGISLKKILDTVGTDGTRLGDELQRIGYAGDLEPGSIVPHEYIELHIEQGPVLEAEGIQIGAVENLQGISWQEITIKGTANHAGTTPTRLPVLTIRQSRKCLKNGCVLSVILFAQCTKQNVNSFTHMSFHLQSIIRGKLHMQLTQRFAYSAKKMWIPR
;
A
#
# COMPACT_ATOMS: atom_id res chain seq x y z
N MET A 1 3.32 3.42 21.33
CA MET A 1 3.08 2.96 19.96
C MET A 1 2.50 4.12 19.21
N LYS A 2 3.32 4.91 18.52
CA LYS A 2 2.82 6.15 17.90
C LYS A 2 2.10 5.91 16.56
N THR A 3 2.33 4.77 15.91
CA THR A 3 1.76 4.45 14.58
C THR A 3 1.53 2.96 14.30
N SER A 4 1.80 2.02 15.22
CA SER A 4 1.67 0.57 14.95
C SER A 4 1.61 -0.23 16.24
N TYR A 5 0.96 -1.39 16.22
CA TYR A 5 0.74 -2.24 17.39
C TYR A 5 1.72 -3.39 17.44
N TYR A 6 2.22 -3.70 18.63
CA TYR A 6 3.15 -4.80 18.83
C TYR A 6 2.78 -5.62 20.07
N GLY A 7 2.84 -6.95 19.95
CA GLY A 7 2.71 -7.88 21.07
C GLY A 7 3.85 -8.87 21.06
N THR A 8 4.63 -8.93 22.13
CA THR A 8 5.83 -9.80 22.20
C THR A 8 5.62 -10.98 23.12
N LEU A 9 5.83 -12.18 22.59
CA LEU A 9 6.05 -13.39 23.37
C LEU A 9 7.54 -13.48 23.75
N PRO A 10 7.89 -13.48 25.06
CA PRO A 10 9.28 -13.61 25.48
C PRO A 10 9.87 -14.97 25.07
N ALA A 11 11.17 -14.96 24.87
CA ALA A 11 11.98 -16.16 24.65
C ALA A 11 12.24 -16.91 25.96
N VAL A 12 13.04 -17.97 25.86
CA VAL A 12 13.81 -18.48 27.00
C VAL A 12 14.63 -17.36 27.64
N ASP A 13 14.78 -17.37 28.96
CA ASP A 13 15.25 -16.19 29.71
C ASP A 13 16.66 -15.74 29.28
N SER A 14 17.53 -16.68 28.90
CA SER A 14 18.87 -16.41 28.36
C SER A 14 18.87 -15.71 26.98
N ALA A 15 17.72 -15.60 26.33
CA ALA A 15 17.56 -15.07 24.99
C ALA A 15 16.51 -13.94 24.89
N ASN A 16 15.97 -13.46 26.01
CA ASN A 16 14.93 -12.42 26.01
C ASN A 16 15.39 -11.08 25.42
N GLU A 17 16.68 -10.76 25.56
CA GLU A 17 17.27 -9.53 25.02
C GLU A 17 17.66 -9.66 23.53
N LYS A 18 17.48 -10.83 22.91
CA LYS A 18 17.76 -10.99 21.48
C LYS A 18 16.72 -10.23 20.66
N GLN A 19 17.18 -9.67 19.53
CA GLN A 19 16.27 -9.13 18.52
C GLN A 19 15.19 -10.17 18.15
N PRO A 20 13.90 -9.76 18.11
CA PRO A 20 12.80 -10.67 17.89
C PRO A 20 12.72 -11.17 16.45
N LEU A 21 12.04 -12.29 16.27
CA LEU A 21 11.37 -12.59 15.01
C LEU A 21 10.07 -11.78 14.97
N MET A 22 9.90 -10.90 13.98
CA MET A 22 8.66 -10.16 13.83
C MET A 22 7.78 -10.84 12.79
N ILE A 23 6.52 -11.07 13.14
CA ILE A 23 5.49 -11.61 12.26
C ILE A 23 4.35 -10.58 12.22
N GLY A 24 3.98 -10.09 11.05
CA GLY A 24 2.99 -9.02 11.00
C GLY A 24 2.44 -8.73 9.62
N SER A 25 1.51 -7.78 9.60
CA SER A 25 0.91 -7.19 8.40
C SER A 25 0.10 -5.96 8.84
N HIS A 26 -1.08 -5.72 8.28
CA HIS A 26 -2.01 -4.64 8.62
C HIS A 26 -3.39 -5.15 9.05
N ILE A 27 -4.23 -4.26 9.58
CA ILE A 27 -5.62 -4.58 9.97
C ILE A 27 -6.64 -3.57 9.43
N ASP A 28 -6.18 -2.47 8.82
CA ASP A 28 -7.04 -1.60 8.03
C ASP A 28 -7.34 -2.25 6.67
N THR A 29 -8.42 -1.78 6.04
CA THR A 29 -8.98 -2.39 4.84
C THR A 29 -9.44 -1.33 3.85
N VAL A 30 -9.61 -1.73 2.59
CA VAL A 30 -10.33 -0.93 1.59
C VAL A 30 -11.85 -0.94 1.76
N VAL A 31 -12.53 -0.08 1.00
CA VAL A 31 -14.00 -0.15 0.85
C VAL A 31 -14.36 -1.43 0.09
N ASN A 32 -15.28 -2.22 0.64
CA ASN A 32 -15.66 -3.55 0.12
C ASN A 32 -14.51 -4.58 0.13
N ALA A 33 -13.68 -4.56 1.16
CA ALA A 33 -12.59 -5.52 1.33
C ALA A 33 -13.07 -6.96 1.59
N GLY A 34 -12.22 -7.91 1.23
CA GLY A 34 -12.34 -9.31 1.64
C GLY A 34 -11.92 -9.51 3.10
N ALA A 35 -12.14 -10.72 3.61
CA ALA A 35 -11.88 -11.04 5.02
C ALA A 35 -10.42 -11.37 5.36
N PHE A 36 -9.52 -11.43 4.37
CA PHE A 36 -8.17 -11.98 4.55
C PHE A 36 -7.04 -10.98 4.30
N ASP A 37 -7.30 -9.90 3.56
CA ASP A 37 -6.28 -8.89 3.22
C ASP A 37 -5.73 -8.24 4.49
N GLY A 38 -4.41 -8.23 4.65
CA GLY A 38 -3.68 -7.79 5.85
C GLY A 38 -3.90 -8.61 7.11
N CYS A 39 -5.14 -8.64 7.60
CA CYS A 39 -5.48 -9.18 8.91
C CYS A 39 -5.11 -10.66 9.07
N TYR A 40 -5.11 -11.43 7.98
CA TYR A 40 -4.65 -12.82 8.00
C TYR A 40 -3.18 -12.94 8.43
N GLY A 41 -2.32 -12.03 7.98
CA GLY A 41 -0.91 -12.00 8.38
C GLY A 41 -0.73 -11.74 9.87
N VAL A 42 -1.48 -10.78 10.43
CA VAL A 42 -1.47 -10.49 11.86
C VAL A 42 -1.99 -11.66 12.69
N LEU A 43 -3.13 -12.25 12.27
CA LEU A 43 -3.72 -13.41 12.93
C LEU A 43 -2.81 -14.64 12.87
N SER A 44 -2.03 -14.81 11.79
CA SER A 44 -1.05 -15.90 11.68
C SER A 44 0.05 -15.78 12.73
N GLY A 45 0.56 -14.57 12.99
CA GLY A 45 1.51 -14.31 14.07
C GLY A 45 0.92 -14.64 15.45
N LEU A 46 -0.34 -14.26 15.69
CA LEU A 46 -1.05 -14.64 16.92
C LEU A 46 -1.25 -16.15 17.05
N ALA A 47 -1.52 -16.85 15.94
CA ALA A 47 -1.63 -18.30 15.91
C ALA A 47 -0.31 -18.99 16.28
N VAL A 48 0.83 -18.48 15.79
CA VAL A 48 2.17 -18.94 16.19
C VAL A 48 2.40 -18.75 17.69
N VAL A 49 2.10 -17.56 18.22
CA VAL A 49 2.21 -17.27 19.67
C VAL A 49 1.33 -18.22 20.49
N ARG A 50 0.10 -18.46 20.04
CA ARG A 50 -0.84 -19.38 20.69
C ARG A 50 -0.32 -20.82 20.67
N ALA A 51 0.32 -21.26 19.57
CA ALA A 51 0.92 -22.59 19.46
C ALA A 51 2.05 -22.80 20.48
N PHE A 52 2.97 -21.84 20.62
CA PHE A 52 4.03 -21.89 21.64
C PHE A 52 3.46 -21.97 23.06
N ARG A 53 2.47 -21.12 23.37
CA ARG A 53 1.80 -21.13 24.68
C ARG A 53 1.10 -22.46 24.96
N LYS A 54 0.40 -23.02 23.98
CA LYS A 54 -0.29 -24.32 24.12
C LYS A 54 0.70 -25.47 24.33
N ALA A 55 1.87 -25.41 23.68
CA ALA A 55 2.93 -26.41 23.84
C ALA A 55 3.69 -26.27 25.17
N GLY A 56 3.54 -25.17 25.90
CA GLY A 56 4.32 -24.89 27.12
C GLY A 56 5.81 -24.63 26.84
N ILE A 57 6.16 -24.29 25.59
CA ILE A 57 7.54 -24.07 25.15
C ILE A 57 7.76 -22.56 24.95
N LYS A 58 8.90 -22.05 25.42
CA LYS A 58 9.38 -20.71 25.09
C LYS A 58 10.21 -20.76 23.81
N PRO A 59 10.06 -19.82 22.88
CA PRO A 59 10.88 -19.78 21.68
C PRO A 59 12.35 -19.45 22.03
N SER A 60 13.28 -19.81 21.14
CA SER A 60 14.72 -19.53 21.32
C SER A 60 15.09 -18.04 21.14
N ARG A 61 14.13 -17.23 20.68
CA ARG A 61 14.19 -15.78 20.47
C ARG A 61 12.79 -15.20 20.67
N PRO A 62 12.64 -13.92 21.04
CA PRO A 62 11.30 -13.36 21.23
C PRO A 62 10.54 -13.35 19.91
N ILE A 63 9.23 -13.50 19.97
CA ILE A 63 8.35 -13.40 18.80
C ILE A 63 7.48 -12.16 18.98
N THR A 64 7.61 -11.20 18.09
CA THR A 64 6.80 -9.98 18.10
C THR A 64 5.76 -10.05 17.00
N VAL A 65 4.49 -9.92 17.35
CA VAL A 65 3.41 -9.75 16.39
C VAL A 65 3.21 -8.27 16.13
N GLY A 66 3.29 -7.84 14.87
CA GLY A 66 3.15 -6.43 14.46
C GLY A 66 1.88 -6.20 13.63
N ALA A 67 1.18 -5.09 13.88
CA ALA A 67 0.12 -4.59 13.01
C ALA A 67 0.40 -3.12 12.65
N PHE A 68 0.72 -2.87 11.38
CA PHE A 68 1.04 -1.53 10.87
C PHE A 68 -0.24 -0.75 10.56
N THR A 69 -0.22 0.54 10.88
CA THR A 69 -1.39 1.42 10.68
C THR A 69 -1.44 1.96 9.25
N ASN A 70 -2.64 1.96 8.68
CA ASN A 70 -2.98 2.63 7.43
C ASN A 70 -2.03 2.17 6.31
N GLU A 71 -2.02 0.85 6.09
CA GLU A 71 -1.30 0.23 4.99
C GLU A 71 -1.97 0.53 3.67
N GLU A 72 -3.30 0.45 3.61
CA GLU A 72 -4.06 0.57 2.36
C GLU A 72 -4.13 2.01 1.84
N GLY A 73 -3.89 2.99 2.71
CA GLY A 73 -3.86 4.41 2.35
C GLY A 73 -5.22 5.02 1.99
N ILE A 74 -6.34 4.33 2.24
CA ILE A 74 -7.66 4.80 1.74
C ILE A 74 -8.14 6.06 2.48
N ARG A 75 -8.08 6.06 3.82
CA ARG A 75 -8.54 7.21 4.62
C ARG A 75 -7.49 8.31 4.66
N TYR A 76 -6.22 7.96 4.80
CA TYR A 76 -5.08 8.88 4.83
C TYR A 76 -4.03 8.46 3.81
N GLN A 77 -3.46 9.42 3.08
CA GLN A 77 -2.44 9.18 2.05
C GLN A 77 -1.07 9.70 2.51
N PRO A 78 0.06 9.02 2.24
CA PRO A 78 0.21 7.83 1.39
C PRO A 78 -0.19 6.50 2.07
N ASP A 79 -0.17 5.42 1.29
CA ASP A 79 -0.18 4.03 1.77
C ASP A 79 0.99 3.73 2.71
N MET A 80 0.94 2.59 3.41
CA MET A 80 2.02 2.03 4.23
C MET A 80 2.53 2.96 5.36
N MET A 81 1.69 3.85 5.91
CA MET A 81 2.17 4.89 6.82
C MET A 81 2.92 4.35 8.03
N GLY A 82 2.37 3.34 8.71
CA GLY A 82 2.97 2.75 9.90
C GLY A 82 4.37 2.19 9.62
N SER A 83 4.50 1.41 8.55
CA SER A 83 5.76 0.77 8.17
C SER A 83 6.76 1.76 7.56
N LEU A 84 6.30 2.79 6.83
CA LEU A 84 7.15 3.88 6.34
C LEU A 84 7.78 4.69 7.46
N VAL A 85 7.02 5.03 8.50
CA VAL A 85 7.56 5.72 9.68
C VAL A 85 8.53 4.80 10.42
N TYR A 86 8.16 3.53 10.59
CA TYR A 86 9.01 2.53 11.22
C TYR A 86 10.36 2.37 10.51
N ALA A 87 10.36 2.35 9.17
CA ALA A 87 11.57 2.23 8.35
C ALA A 87 12.33 3.56 8.18
N GLY A 88 11.83 4.67 8.73
CA GLY A 88 12.44 6.00 8.59
C GLY A 88 12.26 6.65 7.22
N GLY A 89 11.38 6.11 6.36
CA GLY A 89 11.09 6.67 5.03
C GLY A 89 10.30 7.99 5.08
N ILE A 90 9.58 8.23 6.17
CA ILE A 90 8.86 9.48 6.42
C ILE A 90 8.89 9.83 7.91
N SER A 91 8.95 11.14 8.22
CA SER A 91 8.97 11.56 9.62
C SER A 91 7.62 11.30 10.30
N LEU A 92 7.68 10.84 11.55
CA LEU A 92 6.51 10.63 12.38
C LEU A 92 5.60 11.86 12.43
N LYS A 93 6.17 13.05 12.63
CA LYS A 93 5.42 14.31 12.68
C LYS A 93 4.59 14.52 11.41
N LYS A 94 5.19 14.31 10.24
CA LYS A 94 4.51 14.48 8.95
C LYS A 94 3.34 13.52 8.79
N ILE A 95 3.49 12.27 9.22
CA ILE A 95 2.40 11.29 9.17
C ILE A 95 1.29 11.65 10.15
N LEU A 96 1.61 12.00 11.39
CA LEU A 96 0.60 12.41 12.39
C LEU A 96 -0.18 13.65 11.96
N ASP A 97 0.45 14.58 11.24
CA ASP A 97 -0.18 15.78 10.71
C ASP A 97 -0.98 15.54 9.40
N THR A 98 -1.05 14.31 8.91
CA THR A 98 -1.78 14.00 7.68
C THR A 98 -3.29 14.15 7.87
N VAL A 99 -3.93 14.84 6.94
CA VAL A 99 -5.39 15.03 6.89
C VAL A 99 -6.01 14.01 5.95
N GLY A 100 -7.04 13.31 6.43
CA GLY A 100 -7.74 12.28 5.68
C GLY A 100 -8.80 12.84 4.74
N THR A 101 -9.41 11.94 3.96
CA THR A 101 -10.47 12.27 3.00
C THR A 101 -11.75 12.82 3.64
N ASP A 102 -11.93 12.59 4.94
CA ASP A 102 -13.02 13.11 5.77
C ASP A 102 -12.66 14.40 6.53
N GLY A 103 -11.47 14.96 6.28
CA GLY A 103 -10.98 16.19 6.93
C GLY A 103 -10.41 15.97 8.34
N THR A 104 -10.41 14.75 8.86
CA THR A 104 -9.80 14.44 10.18
C THR A 104 -8.28 14.36 10.07
N ARG A 105 -7.57 14.64 11.17
CA ARG A 105 -6.10 14.48 11.25
C ARG A 105 -5.75 13.13 11.88
N LEU A 106 -4.79 12.41 11.29
CA LEU A 106 -4.41 11.07 11.74
C LEU A 106 -4.03 11.02 13.22
N GLY A 107 -3.21 11.97 13.69
CA GLY A 107 -2.79 12.03 15.09
C GLY A 107 -3.94 12.19 16.07
N ASP A 108 -4.95 13.00 15.72
CA ASP A 108 -6.13 13.21 16.55
C ASP A 108 -7.00 11.95 16.59
N GLU A 109 -7.11 11.24 15.46
CA GLU A 109 -7.85 9.99 15.39
C GLU A 109 -7.16 8.88 16.17
N LEU A 110 -5.84 8.75 16.08
CA LEU A 110 -5.05 7.81 16.90
C LEU A 110 -5.24 8.10 18.40
N GLN A 111 -5.30 9.37 18.79
CA GLN A 111 -5.59 9.75 20.18
C GLN A 111 -7.03 9.38 20.56
N ARG A 112 -8.01 9.69 19.70
CA ARG A 112 -9.43 9.39 19.92
C ARG A 112 -9.69 7.90 20.14
N ILE A 113 -9.03 7.03 19.37
CA ILE A 113 -9.18 5.56 19.51
C ILE A 113 -8.29 4.96 20.62
N GLY A 114 -7.50 5.77 21.33
CA GLY A 114 -6.65 5.33 22.44
C GLY A 114 -5.34 4.65 22.02
N TYR A 115 -4.90 4.88 20.79
CA TYR A 115 -3.75 4.20 20.19
C TYR A 115 -2.57 5.13 19.85
N ALA A 116 -2.63 6.40 20.27
CA ALA A 116 -1.47 7.29 20.30
C ALA A 116 -0.56 6.96 21.49
N GLY A 117 0.17 5.83 21.43
CA GLY A 117 1.04 5.41 22.55
C GLY A 117 2.48 5.91 22.44
N ASP A 118 3.30 5.61 23.44
CA ASP A 118 4.62 6.28 23.59
C ASP A 118 5.82 5.61 22.91
N LEU A 119 5.75 4.30 22.64
CA LEU A 119 6.80 3.57 21.90
C LEU A 119 7.20 4.30 20.60
N GLU A 120 8.49 4.66 20.52
CA GLU A 120 9.09 5.28 19.34
C GLU A 120 9.08 4.31 18.15
N PRO A 121 8.67 4.76 16.95
CA PRO A 121 8.80 3.95 15.74
C PRO A 121 10.25 3.48 15.52
N GLY A 122 10.43 2.24 15.07
CA GLY A 122 11.76 1.66 14.84
C GLY A 122 12.49 1.18 16.10
N SER A 123 11.94 1.36 17.30
CA SER A 123 12.57 0.91 18.56
C SER A 123 12.62 -0.62 18.71
N ILE A 124 11.67 -1.35 18.13
CA ILE A 124 11.68 -2.82 18.07
C ILE A 124 12.32 -3.24 16.76
N VAL A 125 13.63 -3.43 16.76
CA VAL A 125 14.38 -3.89 15.57
C VAL A 125 14.31 -5.41 15.46
N PRO A 126 13.61 -5.99 14.46
CA PRO A 126 13.57 -7.42 14.27
C PRO A 126 14.89 -7.92 13.71
N HIS A 127 15.21 -9.16 14.03
CA HIS A 127 16.26 -9.88 13.32
C HIS A 127 15.81 -10.31 11.92
N GLU A 128 14.55 -10.74 11.81
CA GLU A 128 13.88 -11.03 10.55
C GLU A 128 12.41 -10.61 10.67
N TYR A 129 11.84 -10.15 9.56
CA TYR A 129 10.42 -9.84 9.43
C TYR A 129 9.78 -10.85 8.47
N ILE A 130 8.69 -11.47 8.89
CA ILE A 130 7.92 -12.41 8.08
C ILE A 130 6.49 -11.89 7.99
N GLU A 131 5.98 -11.81 6.76
CA GLU A 131 4.58 -11.48 6.50
C GLU A 131 3.95 -12.61 5.69
N LEU A 132 2.92 -13.22 6.27
CA LEU A 132 2.00 -14.11 5.57
C LEU A 132 0.89 -13.29 4.96
N HIS A 133 0.59 -13.51 3.69
CA HIS A 133 -0.46 -12.79 3.00
C HIS A 133 -1.21 -13.72 2.02
N ILE A 134 -2.41 -13.32 1.62
CA ILE A 134 -3.02 -13.93 0.43
C ILE A 134 -2.29 -13.46 -0.83
N GLU A 135 -2.26 -14.27 -1.88
CA GLU A 135 -1.61 -13.92 -3.15
C GLU A 135 -2.20 -12.65 -3.78
N GLN A 136 -3.50 -12.39 -3.55
CA GLN A 136 -4.33 -11.39 -4.25
C GLN A 136 -4.43 -11.59 -5.78
N GLY A 137 -3.65 -12.51 -6.35
CA GLY A 137 -3.68 -12.97 -7.74
C GLY A 137 -4.30 -14.37 -7.92
N PRO A 138 -4.30 -14.90 -9.15
CA PRO A 138 -4.83 -16.23 -9.48
C PRO A 138 -3.75 -17.31 -9.70
N VAL A 139 -2.46 -17.01 -9.53
CA VAL A 139 -1.34 -17.86 -9.96
C VAL A 139 -1.28 -19.15 -9.13
N LEU A 140 -1.29 -19.05 -7.81
CA LEU A 140 -1.17 -20.21 -6.93
C LEU A 140 -2.37 -21.15 -7.11
N GLU A 141 -3.58 -20.59 -7.26
CA GLU A 141 -4.78 -21.37 -7.55
C GLU A 141 -4.69 -22.08 -8.92
N ALA A 142 -4.31 -21.34 -9.97
CA ALA A 142 -4.22 -21.89 -11.32
C ALA A 142 -3.13 -22.97 -11.46
N GLU A 143 -2.04 -22.86 -10.70
CA GLU A 143 -0.94 -23.81 -10.68
C GLU A 143 -1.13 -24.94 -9.65
N GLY A 144 -2.19 -24.90 -8.84
CA GLY A 144 -2.46 -25.89 -7.80
C GLY A 144 -1.42 -25.87 -6.65
N ILE A 145 -0.81 -24.71 -6.39
CA ILE A 145 0.23 -24.52 -5.39
C ILE A 145 -0.38 -23.99 -4.09
N GLN A 146 -0.02 -24.60 -2.96
CA GLN A 146 -0.59 -24.23 -1.65
C GLN A 146 0.13 -23.06 -0.97
N ILE A 147 1.44 -22.91 -1.19
CA ILE A 147 2.26 -21.88 -0.54
C ILE A 147 3.26 -21.34 -1.56
N GLY A 148 3.25 -20.03 -1.78
CA GLY A 148 4.26 -19.30 -2.54
C GLY A 148 5.30 -18.68 -1.62
N ALA A 149 6.57 -19.02 -1.78
CA ALA A 149 7.67 -18.30 -1.16
C ALA A 149 8.01 -17.07 -2.02
N VAL A 150 7.72 -15.87 -1.54
CA VAL A 150 7.91 -14.64 -2.32
C VAL A 150 9.37 -14.23 -2.26
N GLU A 151 10.07 -14.36 -3.38
CA GLU A 151 11.44 -13.90 -3.54
C GLU A 151 11.52 -12.38 -3.76
N ASN A 152 10.53 -11.82 -4.45
CA ASN A 152 10.49 -10.44 -4.90
C ASN A 152 9.07 -9.86 -4.84
N LEU A 153 8.94 -8.59 -4.41
CA LEU A 153 7.72 -7.79 -4.46
C LEU A 153 7.72 -6.81 -5.63
N GLN A 154 6.59 -6.66 -6.30
CA GLN A 154 6.43 -5.55 -7.23
C GLN A 154 6.30 -4.22 -6.47
N GLY A 155 7.33 -3.39 -6.49
CA GLY A 155 7.25 -1.96 -6.14
C GLY A 155 6.26 -1.21 -7.02
N ILE A 156 5.68 -0.16 -6.45
CA ILE A 156 4.58 0.59 -7.08
C ILE A 156 5.02 2.04 -7.22
N SER A 157 4.82 2.61 -8.41
CA SER A 157 5.01 4.02 -8.70
C SER A 157 3.66 4.65 -9.01
N TRP A 158 3.29 5.63 -8.19
CA TRP A 158 2.13 6.47 -8.40
C TRP A 158 2.58 7.75 -9.11
N GLN A 159 2.04 8.03 -10.29
CA GLN A 159 2.28 9.28 -11.02
C GLN A 159 0.98 10.04 -11.20
N GLU A 160 0.93 11.27 -10.70
CA GLU A 160 -0.15 12.20 -10.98
C GLU A 160 0.24 13.09 -12.17
N ILE A 161 -0.56 13.05 -13.24
CA ILE A 161 -0.38 13.88 -14.42
C ILE A 161 -1.53 14.88 -14.48
N THR A 162 -1.20 16.17 -14.33
CA THR A 162 -2.15 17.27 -14.57
C THR A 162 -1.87 17.90 -15.93
N ILE A 163 -2.80 17.75 -16.87
CA ILE A 163 -2.74 18.45 -18.17
C ILE A 163 -3.56 19.73 -18.06
N LYS A 164 -2.88 20.88 -18.14
CA LYS A 164 -3.50 22.21 -18.18
C LYS A 164 -3.69 22.63 -19.64
N GLY A 165 -4.89 23.06 -19.98
CA GLY A 165 -5.25 23.68 -21.25
C GLY A 165 -6.08 24.95 -21.01
N THR A 166 -6.38 25.65 -22.09
CA THR A 166 -7.20 26.87 -22.05
C THR A 166 -8.66 26.52 -22.30
N ALA A 167 -9.56 26.92 -21.41
CA ALA A 167 -11.00 26.73 -21.60
C ALA A 167 -11.51 27.64 -22.72
N ASN A 168 -12.33 27.11 -23.63
CA ASN A 168 -12.82 27.86 -24.77
C ASN A 168 -14.16 27.32 -25.29
N HIS A 169 -14.90 28.15 -26.03
CA HIS A 169 -16.24 27.82 -26.51
C HIS A 169 -16.18 26.80 -27.66
N ALA A 170 -16.88 25.68 -27.50
CA ALA A 170 -16.77 24.52 -28.40
C ALA A 170 -17.14 24.81 -29.85
N GLY A 171 -18.04 25.79 -30.08
CA GLY A 171 -18.53 26.13 -31.42
C GLY A 171 -17.76 27.23 -32.15
N THR A 172 -16.96 28.05 -31.46
CA THR A 172 -16.35 29.26 -32.03
C THR A 172 -14.82 29.25 -31.99
N THR A 173 -14.20 28.17 -31.53
CA THR A 173 -12.74 28.03 -31.46
C THR A 173 -12.19 27.43 -32.76
N PRO A 174 -11.39 28.17 -33.55
CA PRO A 174 -10.76 27.63 -34.75
C PRO A 174 -9.86 26.43 -34.45
N THR A 175 -9.99 25.35 -35.21
CA THR A 175 -9.24 24.08 -35.02
C THR A 175 -7.73 24.20 -35.19
N ARG A 176 -7.22 25.30 -35.76
CA ARG A 176 -5.77 25.56 -35.90
C ARG A 176 -5.12 26.07 -34.61
N LEU A 177 -5.91 26.51 -33.62
CA LEU A 177 -5.38 27.05 -32.38
C LEU A 177 -5.07 25.90 -31.40
N PRO A 178 -3.94 25.95 -30.67
CA PRO A 178 -3.58 24.95 -29.67
C PRO A 178 -4.48 25.13 -28.43
N VAL A 179 -5.70 24.62 -28.52
CA VAL A 179 -6.67 24.59 -27.43
C VAL A 179 -7.02 23.13 -27.20
N LEU A 180 -6.81 22.65 -25.98
CA LEU A 180 -7.05 21.25 -25.63
C LEU A 180 -8.56 20.98 -25.67
N THR A 181 -9.07 20.64 -26.85
CA THR A 181 -10.42 20.11 -27.03
C THR A 181 -10.40 18.63 -26.64
N ILE A 182 -11.53 18.10 -26.15
CA ILE A 182 -11.72 16.67 -25.79
C ILE A 182 -11.30 15.71 -26.93
N ARG A 183 -11.15 16.20 -28.16
CA ARG A 183 -10.57 15.46 -29.30
C ARG A 183 -9.08 15.15 -29.15
N GLN A 184 -8.27 16.04 -28.55
CA GLN A 184 -6.84 15.80 -28.33
C GLN A 184 -6.57 14.81 -27.19
N SER A 185 -7.39 14.80 -26.13
CA SER A 185 -7.29 13.78 -25.08
C SER A 185 -7.57 12.37 -25.63
N ARG A 186 -8.59 12.20 -26.49
CA ARG A 186 -8.81 10.94 -27.23
C ARG A 186 -7.63 10.55 -28.14
N LYS A 187 -6.89 11.51 -28.69
CA LYS A 187 -5.71 11.23 -29.54
C LYS A 187 -4.46 10.88 -28.73
N CYS A 188 -4.25 11.47 -27.54
CA CYS A 188 -3.23 11.03 -26.58
C CYS A 188 -3.51 9.63 -26.02
N LEU A 189 -4.80 9.29 -25.80
CA LEU A 189 -5.27 7.96 -25.41
C LEU A 189 -5.14 6.92 -26.54
N LYS A 190 -5.35 7.30 -27.82
CA LYS A 190 -5.32 6.36 -28.94
C LYS A 190 -3.96 6.21 -29.65
N ASN A 191 -3.11 7.25 -29.70
CA ASN A 191 -2.00 7.31 -30.66
C ASN A 191 -0.62 7.64 -30.07
N GLY A 192 -0.38 7.57 -28.76
CA GLY A 192 0.97 7.86 -28.27
C GLY A 192 1.24 7.55 -26.80
N CYS A 193 0.59 8.23 -25.85
CA CYS A 193 0.98 8.15 -24.44
C CYS A 193 0.57 6.86 -23.74
N VAL A 194 -0.64 6.35 -24.02
CA VAL A 194 -1.09 5.08 -23.44
C VAL A 194 -0.41 3.91 -24.17
N LEU A 195 -0.26 4.01 -25.49
CA LEU A 195 0.40 2.99 -26.29
C LEU A 195 1.90 2.89 -25.97
N SER A 196 2.61 4.01 -25.71
CA SER A 196 4.02 3.99 -25.34
C SER A 196 4.27 3.42 -23.93
N VAL A 197 3.39 3.70 -22.96
CA VAL A 197 3.46 3.13 -21.61
C VAL A 197 3.11 1.64 -21.62
N ILE A 198 2.13 1.22 -22.44
CA ILE A 198 1.81 -0.21 -22.66
C ILE A 198 2.93 -0.92 -23.42
N LEU A 199 3.54 -0.31 -24.45
CA LEU A 199 4.66 -0.90 -25.20
C LEU A 199 5.92 -1.06 -24.33
N PHE A 200 6.24 -0.07 -23.49
CA PHE A 200 7.37 -0.16 -22.55
C PHE A 200 7.18 -1.31 -21.55
N ALA A 201 5.96 -1.52 -21.07
CA ALA A 201 5.61 -2.65 -20.21
C ALA A 201 5.63 -3.99 -20.95
N GLN A 202 5.14 -4.08 -22.20
CA GLN A 202 5.20 -5.31 -23.00
C GLN A 202 6.63 -5.72 -23.36
N CYS A 203 7.57 -4.77 -23.49
CA CYS A 203 9.00 -5.06 -23.68
C CYS A 203 9.66 -5.68 -22.43
N THR A 204 9.01 -5.63 -21.27
CA THR A 204 9.51 -6.17 -20.00
C THR A 204 8.45 -7.10 -19.41
N LYS A 205 8.58 -8.41 -19.64
CA LYS A 205 7.60 -9.48 -19.28
C LYS A 205 7.08 -9.51 -17.82
N GLN A 206 7.51 -8.60 -16.93
CA GLN A 206 7.26 -8.57 -15.50
C GLN A 206 6.47 -7.34 -14.99
N ASN A 207 5.98 -6.45 -15.86
CA ASN A 207 5.29 -5.22 -15.43
C ASN A 207 3.77 -5.25 -15.68
N VAL A 208 2.99 -4.77 -14.70
CA VAL A 208 1.52 -4.60 -14.78
C VAL A 208 1.19 -3.12 -14.60
N ASN A 209 0.40 -2.55 -15.51
CA ASN A 209 -0.07 -1.16 -15.45
C ASN A 209 -1.59 -1.13 -15.30
N SER A 210 -2.10 -0.25 -14.42
CA SER A 210 -3.54 -0.04 -14.22
C SER A 210 -3.86 1.45 -14.09
N PHE A 211 -4.96 1.89 -14.69
CA PHE A 211 -5.51 3.23 -14.51
C PHE A 211 -6.71 3.17 -13.57
N THR A 212 -6.64 3.84 -12.42
CA THR A 212 -7.62 3.68 -11.34
C THR A 212 -8.63 4.84 -11.23
N HIS A 213 -8.29 6.05 -11.68
CA HIS A 213 -9.22 7.19 -11.60
C HIS A 213 -9.09 8.17 -12.78
N MET A 214 -10.21 8.45 -13.46
CA MET A 214 -10.28 9.43 -14.56
C MET A 214 -11.60 10.21 -14.46
N SER A 215 -11.53 11.48 -14.07
CA SER A 215 -12.70 12.34 -13.88
C SER A 215 -12.90 13.33 -15.05
N PHE A 216 -14.13 13.40 -15.57
CA PHE A 216 -14.56 14.39 -16.56
C PHE A 216 -15.78 15.15 -16.04
N HIS A 217 -15.84 16.47 -16.25
CA HIS A 217 -17.04 17.27 -16.01
C HIS A 217 -17.42 18.00 -17.30
N LEU A 218 -18.57 17.64 -17.87
CA LEU A 218 -19.11 18.23 -19.09
C LEU A 218 -20.24 19.19 -18.76
N GLN A 219 -20.01 20.47 -19.00
CA GLN A 219 -21.03 21.47 -19.32
C GLN A 219 -20.53 22.29 -20.52
N SER A 220 -21.36 23.15 -21.09
CA SER A 220 -21.17 23.93 -22.35
C SER A 220 -19.87 24.75 -22.48
N ILE A 221 -18.97 24.68 -21.49
CA ILE A 221 -17.62 25.22 -21.45
C ILE A 221 -16.65 24.03 -21.36
N ILE A 222 -15.79 23.85 -22.36
CA ILE A 222 -14.69 22.88 -22.28
C ILE A 222 -13.72 23.39 -21.20
N ARG A 223 -13.79 22.88 -19.97
CA ARG A 223 -12.84 23.26 -18.91
C ARG A 223 -11.47 22.62 -19.16
N GLY A 224 -10.43 23.45 -19.24
CA GLY A 224 -9.07 23.08 -19.63
C GLY A 224 -8.23 22.43 -18.52
N LYS A 225 -8.76 21.50 -17.75
CA LYS A 225 -7.94 20.68 -16.84
C LYS A 225 -8.35 19.22 -16.93
N LEU A 226 -7.39 18.37 -17.26
CA LEU A 226 -7.54 16.92 -17.19
C LEU A 226 -6.58 16.42 -16.09
N HIS A 227 -7.15 15.73 -15.10
CA HIS A 227 -6.40 15.02 -14.08
C HIS A 227 -6.38 13.53 -14.44
N MET A 228 -5.19 12.95 -14.53
CA MET A 228 -5.00 11.52 -14.72
C MET A 228 -4.06 11.00 -13.63
N GLN A 229 -4.47 9.94 -12.94
CA GLN A 229 -3.57 9.15 -12.09
C GLN A 229 -3.15 7.89 -12.84
N LEU A 230 -1.84 7.68 -12.94
CA LEU A 230 -1.22 6.49 -13.52
C LEU A 230 -0.56 5.69 -12.39
N THR A 231 -0.89 4.42 -12.29
CA THR A 231 -0.22 3.47 -11.39
C THR A 231 0.64 2.53 -12.23
N GLN A 232 1.96 2.55 -12.01
CA GLN A 232 2.91 1.61 -12.61
C GLN A 232 3.44 0.67 -11.53
N ARG A 233 3.52 -0.64 -11.81
CA ARG A 233 4.15 -1.62 -10.91
C ARG A 233 5.46 -2.13 -11.55
N PHE A 234 6.52 -2.23 -10.75
CA PHE A 234 7.90 -2.62 -11.10
C PHE A 234 8.41 -3.67 -10.10
N ALA A 235 9.15 -4.71 -10.49
CA ALA A 235 9.67 -5.70 -9.54
C ALA A 235 10.86 -5.20 -8.68
N TYR A 236 10.86 -5.49 -7.37
CA TYR A 236 11.93 -5.29 -6.37
C TYR A 236 11.98 -6.46 -5.36
N SER A 237 13.02 -6.60 -4.54
CA SER A 237 13.16 -7.74 -3.62
C SER A 237 12.59 -7.47 -2.22
N ALA A 238 11.74 -8.37 -1.71
CA ALA A 238 11.38 -8.46 -0.29
C ALA A 238 10.81 -9.85 0.05
N LYS A 239 11.05 -10.32 1.29
CA LYS A 239 10.64 -11.65 1.76
C LYS A 239 9.18 -11.63 2.26
N LYS A 240 8.25 -12.22 1.50
CA LYS A 240 6.85 -12.49 1.91
C LYS A 240 6.52 -13.97 1.71
N MET A 241 5.42 -14.45 2.28
CA MET A 241 4.87 -15.76 1.98
C MET A 241 3.41 -15.63 1.58
N TRP A 242 3.02 -16.25 0.48
CA TRP A 242 1.67 -16.18 -0.08
C TRP A 242 0.92 -17.50 0.06
N ILE A 243 -0.37 -17.41 0.30
CA ILE A 243 -1.31 -18.52 0.18
C ILE A 243 -2.42 -18.21 -0.85
N PRO A 244 -3.00 -19.22 -1.51
CA PRO A 244 -4.16 -19.03 -2.37
C PRO A 244 -5.36 -18.47 -1.57
N ARG A 245 -6.29 -17.85 -2.30
CA ARG A 245 -7.52 -17.25 -1.75
C ARG A 245 -8.49 -18.26 -1.17
#